data_AF-A0A8C9ZKS7-F1
#
_entry.id   AF-A0A8C9ZKS7-F1
#
_cell.length_a   1.000
_cell.length_b   1.000
_cell.length_c   1.000
_cell.angle_alpha   90.00
_cell.angle_beta   90.00
_cell.angle_gamma   90.00
#
_symmetry.space_group_name_H-M   'P 1'
#
loop_
_entity.id
_entity.type
_entity.pdbx_description
1 polymer ?
#
loop_
_entity_poly.entity_id
_entity_poly.type
_entity_poly.pdbx_seq_one_letter_code
_entity_poly.pdbx_strand_id
1 'polypeptide(L)'
;RVGVSLWPQSCDIAPDWLWPLPQSFTSSTERYPLNPKAFYFGYGRQSAAQQDCSVLDAAFKRYFSLIFPDYTSGSVSAGQASLNAETVWGALRGLETFSQLVYQDDFGTYFVNKTEIDDFPRFQFRGILLDTSRHYLPVQAILKTLDAMAYSKFNVFHWHIVDDPSFPYQSRTFPDLSSTGAFHPMTHIYTQSDVRRVISHARLWGIRVLPEFDSPGHTQSWGKGQSDLLTPCYRGSTPSGTFGPVNPVLPSTYQFMARLFKEVSSVFPDSYIHLGGDEVDFSCWKSNPDVRAFMQKMGFGGDFTKLEAFYMEKIVNITSALKKTSIVWQDVFDYHERIPKDTVLHIWKGTPASYKEELSRMTKAGMRVLLAAPWYINHIAYGQDWRNYYTVQPLNFSGTEEQKKLVIGGEVCMWGEYVDATNLTPRLWPRASAAAERLWSDEKQTSSVDEAFPRLQDFRCKLVRRGIRAEPLHVGHCKHEYQGV
;
A
#
# COMPACT_ATOMS: atom_id res chain seq x y z
N ARG A 1 -23.18 -49.61 -1.90
CA ARG A 1 -22.55 -48.98 -3.09
C ARG A 1 -22.04 -47.62 -2.64
N VAL A 2 -20.72 -47.50 -2.49
CA VAL A 2 -20.04 -46.26 -2.11
C VAL A 2 -19.82 -45.46 -3.40
N GLY A 3 -20.44 -44.29 -3.50
CA GLY A 3 -20.26 -43.38 -4.62
C GLY A 3 -19.03 -42.53 -4.40
N VAL A 4 -17.94 -42.84 -5.11
CA VAL A 4 -16.77 -41.98 -5.22
C VAL A 4 -17.09 -40.93 -6.28
N SER A 5 -17.28 -39.67 -5.86
CA SER A 5 -17.32 -38.54 -6.79
C SER A 5 -15.89 -38.22 -7.22
N LEU A 6 -15.53 -38.73 -8.40
CA LEU A 6 -14.34 -38.28 -9.14
C LEU A 6 -14.57 -36.83 -9.58
N TRP A 7 -13.71 -35.93 -9.11
CA TRP A 7 -13.55 -34.60 -9.68
C TRP A 7 -13.10 -34.76 -11.13
N PRO A 8 -13.78 -34.18 -12.14
CA PRO A 8 -13.22 -34.12 -13.47
C PRO A 8 -12.13 -33.04 -13.47
N GLN A 9 -10.86 -33.46 -13.44
CA GLN A 9 -9.74 -32.62 -13.83
C GLN A 9 -9.69 -32.51 -15.35
N SER A 10 -9.88 -31.28 -15.81
CA SER A 10 -9.27 -30.63 -16.99
C SER A 10 -9.44 -31.30 -18.36
N CYS A 11 -10.55 -30.96 -19.02
CA CYS A 11 -10.57 -30.53 -20.42
C CYS A 11 -11.50 -29.29 -20.47
N ASP A 12 -11.11 -28.26 -21.25
CA ASP A 12 -11.70 -26.90 -21.39
C ASP A 12 -11.22 -25.90 -20.30
N ILE A 13 -10.19 -25.04 -20.42
CA ILE A 13 -9.64 -24.08 -21.41
C ILE A 13 -10.27 -22.68 -21.35
N ALA A 14 -9.74 -21.87 -20.41
CA ALA A 14 -9.57 -20.40 -20.46
C ALA A 14 -8.44 -20.02 -19.45
N PRO A 15 -7.91 -18.78 -19.41
CA PRO A 15 -6.91 -18.35 -18.43
C PRO A 15 -7.61 -18.04 -17.09
N ASP A 16 -8.32 -19.03 -16.55
CA ASP A 16 -9.13 -18.95 -15.33
C ASP A 16 -8.28 -19.02 -14.05
N TRP A 17 -7.01 -18.62 -14.12
CA TRP A 17 -6.03 -18.66 -13.03
C TRP A 17 -5.37 -17.29 -12.79
N LEU A 18 -5.75 -16.27 -13.58
CA LEU A 18 -5.17 -14.93 -13.48
C LEU A 18 -5.62 -14.20 -12.21
N TRP A 19 -4.68 -13.48 -11.61
CA TRP A 19 -4.91 -12.64 -10.44
C TRP A 19 -4.04 -11.36 -10.46
N PRO A 20 -4.62 -10.16 -10.37
CA PRO A 20 -6.02 -9.84 -10.61
C PRO A 20 -6.51 -10.26 -12.00
N LEU A 21 -7.80 -10.59 -12.12
CA LEU A 21 -8.46 -10.84 -13.38
C LEU A 21 -8.39 -9.58 -14.29
N PRO A 22 -7.93 -9.68 -15.55
CA PRO A 22 -7.92 -8.55 -16.47
C PRO A 22 -9.32 -8.00 -16.78
N GLN A 23 -9.41 -6.76 -17.26
CA GLN A 23 -10.68 -6.15 -17.68
C GLN A 23 -11.39 -6.96 -18.77
N SER A 24 -10.64 -7.45 -19.75
CA SER A 24 -11.13 -8.38 -20.77
C SER A 24 -10.02 -9.30 -21.26
N PHE A 25 -10.39 -10.54 -21.58
CA PHE A 25 -9.50 -11.47 -22.23
C PHE A 25 -10.30 -12.48 -23.06
N THR A 26 -9.66 -13.04 -24.08
CA THR A 26 -10.16 -14.19 -24.84
C THR A 26 -9.04 -15.20 -24.94
N SER A 27 -9.30 -16.47 -24.60
CA SER A 27 -8.30 -17.54 -24.71
C SER A 27 -8.80 -18.67 -25.59
N SER A 28 -7.86 -19.28 -26.31
CA SER A 28 -8.07 -20.43 -27.18
C SER A 28 -7.46 -21.70 -26.57
N THR A 29 -7.86 -22.84 -27.13
CA THR A 29 -7.30 -24.17 -26.85
C THR A 29 -5.92 -24.36 -27.51
N GLU A 30 -5.56 -23.49 -28.45
CA GLU A 30 -4.27 -23.46 -29.11
C GLU A 30 -3.17 -23.11 -28.09
N ARG A 31 -2.18 -24.01 -27.95
CA ARG A 31 -1.05 -23.86 -27.02
C ARG A 31 0.26 -23.71 -27.78
N TYR A 32 1.13 -22.84 -27.28
CA TYR A 32 2.48 -22.62 -27.78
C TYR A 32 3.52 -23.11 -26.77
N PRO A 33 4.45 -23.98 -27.17
CA PRO A 33 5.55 -24.38 -26.29
C PRO A 33 6.53 -23.20 -26.12
N LEU A 34 7.02 -23.03 -24.89
CA LEU A 34 8.07 -22.06 -24.57
C LEU A 34 9.36 -22.81 -24.27
N ASN A 35 10.39 -22.62 -25.10
CA ASN A 35 11.72 -23.16 -24.84
C ASN A 35 12.53 -22.15 -24.03
N PRO A 36 12.89 -22.43 -22.75
CA PRO A 36 13.64 -21.48 -21.92
C PRO A 36 14.99 -21.08 -22.53
N LYS A 37 15.63 -21.99 -23.27
CA LYS A 37 16.91 -21.74 -23.96
C LYS A 37 16.77 -20.88 -25.20
N ALA A 38 15.54 -20.65 -25.69
CA ALA A 38 15.27 -19.90 -26.91
C ALA A 38 14.20 -18.80 -26.73
N PHE A 39 13.91 -18.46 -25.47
CA PHE A 39 13.01 -17.39 -25.09
C PHE A 39 13.80 -16.17 -24.65
N TYR A 40 13.34 -14.98 -25.02
CA TYR A 40 13.88 -13.72 -24.53
C TYR A 40 12.79 -12.64 -24.55
N PHE A 41 12.91 -11.65 -23.66
CA PHE A 41 12.18 -10.41 -23.77
C PHE A 41 13.01 -9.40 -24.56
N GLY A 42 12.39 -8.68 -25.48
CA GLY A 42 13.04 -7.67 -26.30
C GLY A 42 12.12 -6.50 -26.60
N TYR A 43 12.72 -5.39 -27.03
CA TYR A 43 11.99 -4.20 -27.42
C TYR A 43 11.39 -4.36 -28.82
N GLY A 44 10.11 -4.00 -28.97
CA GLY A 44 9.47 -3.90 -30.27
C GLY A 44 10.11 -2.81 -31.13
N ARG A 45 10.16 -2.99 -32.45
CA ARG A 45 10.81 -2.05 -33.39
C ARG A 45 10.26 -0.62 -33.33
N GLN A 46 9.00 -0.46 -32.92
CA GLN A 46 8.32 0.85 -32.82
C GLN A 46 8.23 1.35 -31.37
N SER A 47 8.90 0.70 -30.41
CA SER A 47 8.86 1.13 -29.02
C SER A 47 9.59 2.45 -28.83
N ALA A 48 8.98 3.37 -28.07
CA ALA A 48 9.64 4.59 -27.61
C ALA A 48 10.72 4.30 -26.54
N ALA A 49 10.61 3.15 -25.85
CA ALA A 49 11.65 2.65 -24.96
C ALA A 49 12.61 1.75 -25.73
N GLN A 50 13.88 1.80 -25.36
CA GLN A 50 14.95 1.00 -25.95
C GLN A 50 15.81 0.40 -24.84
N GLN A 51 16.85 -0.34 -25.25
CA GLN A 51 17.92 -0.76 -24.36
C GLN A 51 18.44 0.45 -23.55
N ASP A 52 18.84 0.20 -22.30
CA ASP A 52 19.18 1.21 -21.28
C ASP A 52 17.98 1.86 -20.58
N CYS A 53 16.75 1.42 -20.89
CA CYS A 53 15.60 1.66 -20.04
C CYS A 53 15.70 0.79 -18.78
N SER A 54 16.41 1.29 -17.76
CA SER A 54 16.71 0.56 -16.50
C SER A 54 15.53 -0.18 -15.86
N VAL A 55 14.31 0.35 -15.96
CA VAL A 55 13.10 -0.28 -15.44
C VAL A 55 12.74 -1.54 -16.21
N LEU A 56 12.69 -1.45 -17.54
CA LEU A 56 12.31 -2.56 -18.41
C LEU A 56 13.43 -3.60 -18.53
N ASP A 57 14.69 -3.16 -18.62
CA ASP A 57 15.84 -4.08 -18.64
C ASP A 57 15.89 -4.93 -17.37
N ALA A 58 15.67 -4.30 -16.20
CA ALA A 58 15.57 -5.04 -14.93
C ALA A 58 14.34 -5.94 -14.87
N ALA A 59 13.21 -5.50 -15.42
CA ALA A 59 11.97 -6.29 -15.47
C ALA A 59 12.12 -7.53 -16.34
N PHE A 60 12.70 -7.41 -17.54
CA PHE A 60 12.94 -8.52 -18.46
C PHE A 60 13.78 -9.62 -17.82
N LYS A 61 14.91 -9.26 -17.21
CA LYS A 61 15.78 -10.22 -16.50
C LYS A 61 15.04 -10.93 -15.36
N ARG A 62 14.28 -10.16 -14.59
CA ARG A 62 13.56 -10.66 -13.43
C ARG A 62 12.40 -11.56 -13.80
N TYR A 63 11.54 -11.15 -14.72
CA TYR A 63 10.42 -11.98 -15.19
C TYR A 63 10.90 -13.23 -15.92
N PHE A 64 12.03 -13.16 -16.64
CA PHE A 64 12.65 -14.37 -17.18
C PHE A 64 12.97 -15.37 -16.07
N SER A 65 13.60 -14.91 -14.99
CA SER A 65 13.95 -15.75 -13.83
C SER A 65 12.71 -16.25 -13.07
N LEU A 66 11.63 -15.46 -13.00
CA LEU A 66 10.37 -15.87 -12.37
C LEU A 66 9.62 -16.95 -13.17
N ILE A 67 9.74 -16.91 -14.51
CA ILE A 67 9.11 -17.90 -15.40
C ILE A 67 9.98 -19.16 -15.50
N PHE A 68 11.29 -19.00 -15.63
CA PHE A 68 12.27 -20.07 -15.85
C PHE A 68 13.34 -20.09 -14.75
N PRO A 69 13.00 -20.50 -13.51
CA PRO A 69 13.92 -20.42 -12.36
C PRO A 69 15.20 -21.24 -12.53
N ASP A 70 15.17 -22.31 -13.34
CA ASP A 70 16.32 -23.20 -13.59
C ASP A 70 17.21 -22.75 -14.76
N TYR A 71 16.94 -21.58 -15.36
CA TYR A 71 17.63 -21.09 -16.57
C TYR A 71 18.15 -19.68 -16.39
N THR A 72 19.35 -19.41 -16.93
CA THR A 72 20.04 -18.11 -16.75
C THR A 72 19.87 -17.14 -17.93
N SER A 73 19.59 -17.65 -19.14
CA SER A 73 19.35 -16.86 -20.36
C SER A 73 18.92 -17.75 -21.52
N GLY A 74 18.13 -17.22 -22.47
CA GLY A 74 17.81 -17.88 -23.74
C GLY A 74 18.36 -17.13 -24.97
N SER A 75 18.45 -17.83 -26.11
CA SER A 75 18.66 -17.30 -27.46
C SER A 75 17.31 -17.09 -28.17
N VAL A 76 17.27 -16.85 -29.49
CA VAL A 76 16.02 -16.62 -30.25
C VAL A 76 15.48 -17.92 -30.87
N SER A 77 14.16 -18.15 -30.83
CA SER A 77 13.45 -19.09 -31.74
C SER A 77 12.16 -18.50 -32.29
N ALA A 78 11.56 -19.17 -33.28
CA ALA A 78 10.38 -18.73 -34.01
C ALA A 78 9.11 -18.66 -33.14
N GLY A 79 8.30 -17.60 -33.36
CA GLY A 79 7.09 -17.27 -32.61
C GLY A 79 7.20 -15.88 -31.97
N GLN A 80 6.16 -15.06 -32.02
CA GLN A 80 6.17 -13.71 -31.45
C GLN A 80 4.90 -13.48 -30.62
N ALA A 81 5.08 -13.24 -29.32
CA ALA A 81 4.07 -12.62 -28.47
C ALA A 81 4.33 -11.09 -28.43
N SER A 82 3.28 -10.28 -28.40
CA SER A 82 3.41 -8.82 -28.34
C SER A 82 2.73 -8.27 -27.09
N LEU A 83 3.45 -7.41 -26.37
CA LEU A 83 2.93 -6.62 -25.26
C LEU A 83 3.04 -5.15 -25.66
N ASN A 84 1.88 -4.52 -25.85
CA ASN A 84 1.79 -3.10 -26.14
C ASN A 84 1.25 -2.38 -24.89
N ALA A 85 1.89 -1.27 -24.52
CA ALA A 85 1.47 -0.46 -23.38
C ALA A 85 1.79 1.01 -23.66
N GLU A 86 0.92 1.91 -23.20
CA GLU A 86 1.12 3.36 -23.34
C GLU A 86 2.35 3.87 -22.57
N THR A 87 2.68 3.21 -21.45
CA THR A 87 3.79 3.60 -20.58
C THR A 87 4.57 2.38 -20.11
N VAL A 88 5.78 2.63 -19.61
CA VAL A 88 6.60 1.63 -18.92
C VAL A 88 5.85 0.95 -17.77
N TRP A 89 4.93 1.66 -17.11
CA TRP A 89 4.15 1.12 -15.99
C TRP A 89 3.14 0.07 -16.47
N GLY A 90 2.46 0.32 -17.59
CA GLY A 90 1.57 -0.67 -18.21
C GLY A 90 2.34 -1.92 -18.64
N ALA A 91 3.54 -1.74 -19.18
CA ALA A 91 4.41 -2.86 -19.55
C ALA A 91 4.78 -3.75 -18.35
N LEU A 92 5.08 -3.17 -17.18
CA LEU A 92 5.35 -3.95 -15.96
C LEU A 92 4.14 -4.80 -15.52
N ARG A 93 2.91 -4.30 -15.72
CA ARG A 93 1.67 -5.04 -15.39
C ARG A 93 1.39 -6.14 -16.39
N GLY A 94 1.59 -5.87 -17.67
CA GLY A 94 1.47 -6.90 -18.71
C GLY A 94 2.51 -8.02 -18.57
N LEU A 95 3.74 -7.71 -18.13
CA LEU A 95 4.75 -8.72 -17.84
C LEU A 95 4.34 -9.64 -16.67
N GLU A 96 3.71 -9.09 -15.63
CA GLU A 96 3.13 -9.91 -14.55
C GLU A 96 2.04 -10.83 -15.11
N THR A 97 1.08 -10.29 -15.86
CA THR A 97 0.01 -11.08 -16.47
C THR A 97 0.57 -12.18 -17.38
N PHE A 98 1.56 -11.87 -18.23
CA PHE A 98 2.23 -12.86 -19.08
C PHE A 98 2.88 -13.97 -18.25
N SER A 99 3.56 -13.62 -17.16
CA SER A 99 4.19 -14.63 -16.28
C SER A 99 3.19 -15.56 -15.61
N GLN A 100 1.93 -15.11 -15.41
CA GLN A 100 0.87 -15.94 -14.84
C GLN A 100 0.26 -16.89 -15.87
N LEU A 101 0.22 -16.50 -17.15
CA LEU A 101 -0.25 -17.33 -18.26
C LEU A 101 0.66 -18.53 -18.55
N VAL A 102 1.94 -18.45 -18.17
CA VAL A 102 2.87 -19.57 -18.36
C VAL A 102 2.60 -20.66 -17.32
N TYR A 103 2.46 -21.89 -17.82
CA TYR A 103 2.28 -23.09 -17.00
C TYR A 103 3.19 -24.22 -17.48
N GLN A 104 3.32 -25.26 -16.66
CA GLN A 104 4.08 -26.48 -16.98
C GLN A 104 3.12 -27.66 -17.07
N ASP A 105 3.33 -28.53 -18.06
CA ASP A 105 2.69 -29.84 -18.08
C ASP A 105 3.32 -30.81 -17.05
N ASP A 106 2.84 -32.05 -17.01
CA ASP A 106 3.35 -33.05 -16.07
C ASP A 106 4.77 -33.53 -16.38
N PHE A 107 5.28 -33.23 -17.58
CA PHE A 107 6.65 -33.51 -17.99
C PHE A 107 7.59 -32.32 -17.76
N GLY A 108 7.08 -31.20 -17.22
CA GLY A 108 7.85 -29.99 -16.92
C GLY A 108 8.05 -29.06 -18.12
N THR A 109 7.39 -29.34 -19.26
CA THR A 109 7.47 -28.50 -20.46
C THR A 109 6.62 -27.25 -20.28
N TYR A 110 7.18 -26.09 -20.62
CA TYR A 110 6.49 -24.81 -20.49
C TYR A 110 5.57 -24.53 -21.68
N PHE A 111 4.37 -24.04 -21.39
CA PHE A 111 3.38 -23.65 -22.38
C PHE A 111 2.74 -22.31 -22.04
N VAL A 112 2.18 -21.70 -23.07
CA VAL A 112 1.23 -20.60 -22.97
C VAL A 112 0.10 -20.85 -23.96
N ASN A 113 -1.14 -20.53 -23.60
CA ASN A 113 -2.25 -20.59 -24.55
C ASN A 113 -2.29 -19.32 -25.39
N LYS A 114 -2.85 -19.41 -26.60
CA LYS A 114 -3.19 -18.22 -27.38
C LYS A 114 -4.23 -17.42 -26.61
N THR A 115 -3.82 -16.25 -26.12
CA THR A 115 -4.66 -15.37 -25.31
C THR A 115 -4.51 -13.93 -25.79
N GLU A 116 -5.63 -13.25 -25.98
CA GLU A 116 -5.71 -11.81 -26.24
C GLU A 116 -6.24 -11.13 -24.97
N ILE A 117 -5.60 -10.05 -24.53
CA ILE A 117 -5.92 -9.35 -23.27
C ILE A 117 -5.93 -7.84 -23.53
N ASP A 118 -6.99 -7.18 -23.07
CA ASP A 118 -7.04 -5.72 -22.92
C ASP A 118 -7.33 -5.41 -21.44
N ASP A 119 -6.42 -4.66 -20.80
CA ASP A 119 -6.36 -4.55 -19.34
C ASP A 119 -5.93 -3.16 -18.87
N PHE A 120 -6.58 -2.67 -17.83
CA PHE A 120 -6.31 -1.40 -17.17
C PHE A 120 -6.89 -1.44 -15.74
N PRO A 121 -6.34 -0.66 -14.79
CA PRO A 121 -6.87 -0.65 -13.43
C PRO A 121 -8.19 0.12 -13.34
N ARG A 122 -9.16 -0.40 -12.58
CA ARG A 122 -10.39 0.32 -12.20
C ARG A 122 -10.10 1.57 -11.36
N PHE A 123 -9.15 1.47 -10.42
CA PHE A 123 -8.73 2.59 -9.58
C PHE A 123 -7.24 2.88 -9.71
N GLN A 124 -6.88 4.16 -9.72
CA GLN A 124 -5.49 4.59 -9.91
C GLN A 124 -4.64 4.40 -8.65
N PHE A 125 -5.23 4.53 -7.47
CA PHE A 125 -4.53 4.38 -6.18
C PHE A 125 -4.81 3.00 -5.58
N ARG A 126 -3.77 2.17 -5.46
CA ARG A 126 -3.87 0.82 -4.89
C ARG A 126 -2.74 0.67 -3.90
N GLY A 127 -3.06 0.89 -2.63
CA GLY A 127 -2.10 1.01 -1.54
C GLY A 127 -1.92 -0.24 -0.69
N ILE A 128 -0.74 -0.37 -0.08
CA ILE A 128 -0.52 -1.14 1.15
C ILE A 128 0.17 -0.24 2.17
N LEU A 129 -0.41 -0.14 3.38
CA LEU A 129 0.23 0.44 4.56
C LEU A 129 1.13 -0.58 5.23
N LEU A 130 2.39 -0.23 5.50
CA LEU A 130 3.19 -0.91 6.53
C LEU A 130 3.56 0.07 7.63
N ASP A 131 3.26 -0.35 8.86
CA ASP A 131 3.69 0.30 10.08
C ASP A 131 5.07 -0.23 10.47
N THR A 132 6.03 0.70 10.55
CA THR A 132 7.41 0.39 10.94
C THR A 132 7.83 1.04 12.25
N SER A 133 6.87 1.63 12.97
CA SER A 133 7.10 2.26 14.26
C SER A 133 6.75 1.32 15.41
N ARG A 134 5.60 0.65 15.36
CA ARG A 134 5.15 -0.26 16.43
C ARG A 134 6.12 -1.44 16.56
N HIS A 135 6.59 -1.95 15.42
CA HIS A 135 7.77 -2.81 15.32
C HIS A 135 8.63 -2.36 14.13
N TYR A 136 9.94 -2.39 14.29
CA TYR A 136 10.85 -2.16 13.18
C TYR A 136 10.79 -3.32 12.17
N LEU A 137 10.69 -3.00 10.89
CA LEU A 137 10.77 -3.98 9.81
C LEU A 137 12.14 -3.88 9.12
N PRO A 138 12.96 -4.95 9.08
CA PRO A 138 14.19 -4.93 8.30
C PRO A 138 13.91 -4.56 6.85
N VAL A 139 14.80 -3.79 6.23
CA VAL A 139 14.67 -3.35 4.83
C VAL A 139 14.33 -4.51 3.90
N GLN A 140 14.94 -5.69 4.11
CA GLN A 140 14.67 -6.87 3.30
C GLN A 140 13.21 -7.35 3.36
N ALA A 141 12.53 -7.21 4.51
CA ALA A 141 11.11 -7.52 4.63
C ALA A 141 10.26 -6.54 3.80
N ILE A 142 10.60 -5.25 3.85
CA ILE A 142 9.94 -4.21 3.03
C ILE A 142 10.13 -4.49 1.53
N LEU A 143 11.36 -4.83 1.09
CA LEU A 143 11.63 -5.15 -0.32
C LEU A 143 10.84 -6.38 -0.80
N LYS A 144 10.73 -7.43 0.02
CA LYS A 144 9.89 -8.60 -0.31
C LYS A 144 8.41 -8.25 -0.40
N THR A 145 7.92 -7.35 0.45
CA THR A 145 6.54 -6.85 0.34
C THR A 145 6.34 -6.09 -0.96
N LEU A 146 7.29 -5.25 -1.38
CA LEU A 146 7.23 -4.55 -2.67
C LEU A 146 7.20 -5.52 -3.88
N ASP A 147 7.94 -6.63 -3.80
CA ASP A 147 7.88 -7.68 -4.84
C ASP A 147 6.46 -8.29 -4.91
N ALA A 148 5.88 -8.66 -3.76
CA ALA A 148 4.54 -9.23 -3.68
C ALA A 148 3.43 -8.23 -4.09
N MET A 149 3.60 -6.95 -3.77
CA MET A 149 2.75 -5.86 -4.25
C MET A 149 2.72 -5.82 -5.78
N ALA A 150 3.88 -5.95 -6.43
CA ALA A 150 3.98 -5.94 -7.88
C ALA A 150 3.25 -7.13 -8.51
N TYR A 151 3.41 -8.33 -7.93
CA TYR A 151 2.69 -9.53 -8.38
C TYR A 151 1.16 -9.37 -8.28
N SER A 152 0.69 -8.67 -7.25
CA SER A 152 -0.74 -8.37 -7.04
C SER A 152 -1.19 -7.06 -7.72
N LYS A 153 -0.33 -6.40 -8.51
CA LYS A 153 -0.60 -5.12 -9.20
C LYS A 153 -0.93 -3.90 -8.31
N PHE A 154 -0.57 -3.93 -7.03
CA PHE A 154 -0.54 -2.72 -6.17
C PHE A 154 0.50 -1.71 -6.70
N ASN A 155 0.32 -0.43 -6.41
CA ASN A 155 1.19 0.63 -6.93
C ASN A 155 1.51 1.76 -5.95
N VAL A 156 1.03 1.71 -4.72
CA VAL A 156 1.42 2.64 -3.65
C VAL A 156 1.86 1.85 -2.42
N PHE A 157 3.08 2.11 -1.98
CA PHE A 157 3.57 1.69 -0.67
C PHE A 157 3.39 2.88 0.27
N HIS A 158 2.39 2.80 1.15
CA HIS A 158 2.18 3.76 2.22
C HIS A 158 3.06 3.36 3.39
N TRP A 159 4.08 4.17 3.65
CA TRP A 159 5.07 3.89 4.66
C TRP A 159 4.78 4.74 5.90
N HIS A 160 4.04 4.13 6.83
CA HIS A 160 3.85 4.65 8.18
C HIS A 160 5.15 4.46 8.97
N ILE A 161 6.04 5.45 8.83
CA ILE A 161 7.47 5.29 9.14
C ILE A 161 7.81 5.61 10.60
N VAL A 162 6.98 6.39 11.28
CA VAL A 162 7.18 6.85 12.68
C VAL A 162 5.82 6.93 13.38
N ASP A 163 5.79 6.71 14.69
CA ASP A 163 4.59 6.78 15.56
C ASP A 163 5.05 6.90 17.02
N ASP A 164 4.15 6.80 18.01
CA ASP A 164 4.44 6.85 19.45
C ASP A 164 5.57 5.91 19.91
N PRO A 165 5.63 4.62 19.52
CA PRO A 165 6.61 3.71 20.09
C PRO A 165 8.04 3.97 19.61
N SER A 166 8.23 4.30 18.33
CA SER A 166 9.57 4.53 17.79
C SER A 166 9.67 5.54 16.63
N PHE A 167 10.84 6.16 16.52
CA PHE A 167 11.21 7.05 15.41
C PHE A 167 12.39 6.45 14.62
N PRO A 168 12.18 5.45 13.75
CA PRO A 168 13.28 4.80 13.04
C PRO A 168 13.83 5.61 11.85
N TYR A 169 13.10 6.60 11.33
CA TYR A 169 13.59 7.43 10.21
C TYR A 169 14.79 8.29 10.62
N GLN A 170 15.95 8.08 9.98
CA GLN A 170 17.14 8.89 10.25
C GLN A 170 17.09 10.22 9.49
N SER A 171 16.60 11.28 10.14
CA SER A 171 16.66 12.63 9.59
C SER A 171 18.09 13.17 9.56
N ARG A 172 18.46 13.87 8.48
CA ARG A 172 19.73 14.60 8.40
C ARG A 172 19.67 15.93 9.12
N THR A 173 18.51 16.57 9.06
CA THR A 173 18.25 17.88 9.64
C THR A 173 18.06 17.79 11.15
N PHE A 174 17.50 16.67 11.63
CA PHE A 174 17.28 16.40 13.05
C PHE A 174 17.77 14.99 13.43
N PRO A 175 19.10 14.78 13.53
CA PRO A 175 19.68 13.46 13.84
C PRO A 175 19.16 12.87 15.14
N ASP A 176 18.88 13.74 16.12
CA ASP A 176 18.47 13.37 17.46
C ASP A 176 17.16 12.58 17.46
N LEU A 177 16.21 12.88 16.54
CA LEU A 177 14.93 12.17 16.42
C LEU A 177 15.12 10.65 16.38
N SER A 178 16.00 10.15 15.52
CA SER A 178 16.28 8.71 15.45
C SER A 178 17.21 8.22 16.56
N SER A 179 18.18 9.04 16.98
CA SER A 179 19.18 8.62 17.97
C SER A 179 18.59 8.37 19.35
N THR A 180 17.50 9.06 19.69
CA THR A 180 16.80 8.92 20.98
C THR A 180 15.38 8.38 20.83
N GLY A 181 14.78 8.50 19.65
CA GLY A 181 13.40 8.07 19.37
C GLY A 181 13.27 6.65 18.84
N ALA A 182 14.29 6.09 18.18
CA ALA A 182 14.24 4.71 17.69
C ALA A 182 14.37 3.68 18.83
N PHE A 183 13.93 2.43 18.59
CA PHE A 183 14.15 1.33 19.54
C PHE A 183 15.65 1.07 19.81
N HIS A 184 16.49 1.26 18.80
CA HIS A 184 17.94 1.22 18.95
C HIS A 184 18.60 2.11 17.90
N PRO A 185 19.53 3.02 18.28
CA PRO A 185 20.04 4.08 17.41
C PRO A 185 20.91 3.62 16.23
N MET A 186 21.22 2.32 16.15
CA MET A 186 22.07 1.77 15.07
C MET A 186 21.42 0.62 14.29
N THR A 187 20.55 -0.17 14.90
CA THR A 187 20.04 -1.42 14.30
C THR A 187 18.58 -1.33 13.88
N HIS A 188 17.79 -0.46 14.54
CA HIS A 188 16.37 -0.28 14.26
C HIS A 188 16.13 1.14 13.72
N ILE A 189 16.96 1.52 12.75
CA ILE A 189 16.87 2.79 12.03
C ILE A 189 16.82 2.54 10.52
N TYR A 190 16.19 3.46 9.80
CA TYR A 190 16.27 3.56 8.35
C TYR A 190 17.23 4.68 8.00
N THR A 191 18.43 4.32 7.57
CA THR A 191 19.40 5.30 7.08
C THR A 191 18.91 5.92 5.79
N GLN A 192 19.51 7.04 5.40
CA GLN A 192 19.24 7.68 4.12
C GLN A 192 19.55 6.77 2.92
N SER A 193 20.49 5.82 3.07
CA SER A 193 20.74 4.76 2.09
C SER A 193 19.61 3.74 2.02
N ASP A 194 19.06 3.34 3.16
CA ASP A 194 17.94 2.39 3.23
C ASP A 194 16.69 2.97 2.58
N VAL A 195 16.35 4.22 2.90
CA VAL A 195 15.21 4.92 2.29
C VAL A 195 15.37 5.02 0.77
N ARG A 196 16.56 5.40 0.27
CA ARG A 196 16.83 5.42 -1.17
C ARG A 196 16.73 4.03 -1.81
N ARG A 197 17.18 2.99 -1.12
CA ARG A 197 17.10 1.60 -1.60
C ARG A 197 15.65 1.16 -1.75
N VAL A 198 14.80 1.44 -0.75
CA VAL A 198 13.36 1.15 -0.80
C VAL A 198 12.68 1.91 -1.94
N ILE A 199 12.92 3.22 -2.06
CA ILE A 199 12.35 4.06 -3.14
C ILE A 199 12.79 3.55 -4.52
N SER A 200 14.08 3.25 -4.70
CA SER A 200 14.61 2.76 -5.97
C SER A 200 14.03 1.39 -6.33
N HIS A 201 13.92 0.49 -5.36
CA HIS A 201 13.35 -0.85 -5.57
C HIS A 201 11.87 -0.74 -5.94
N ALA A 202 11.09 0.05 -5.21
CA ALA A 202 9.68 0.32 -5.51
C ALA A 202 9.51 0.87 -6.94
N ARG A 203 10.34 1.84 -7.35
CA ARG A 203 10.33 2.42 -8.71
C ARG A 203 10.54 1.38 -9.81
N LEU A 204 11.45 0.42 -9.62
CA LEU A 204 11.71 -0.66 -10.60
C LEU A 204 10.52 -1.61 -10.78
N TRP A 205 9.60 -1.62 -9.82
CA TRP A 205 8.32 -2.35 -9.87
C TRP A 205 7.12 -1.46 -10.21
N GLY A 206 7.35 -0.17 -10.46
CA GLY A 206 6.28 0.81 -10.72
C GLY A 206 5.41 1.06 -9.49
N ILE A 207 6.01 1.06 -8.30
CA ILE A 207 5.36 1.34 -7.02
C ILE A 207 5.85 2.70 -6.52
N ARG A 208 4.90 3.56 -6.13
CA ARG A 208 5.13 4.84 -5.48
C ARG A 208 5.40 4.61 -3.99
N VAL A 209 6.26 5.42 -3.37
CA VAL A 209 6.48 5.39 -1.91
C VAL A 209 5.90 6.66 -1.32
N LEU A 210 4.78 6.50 -0.62
CA LEU A 210 4.07 7.57 0.09
C LEU A 210 4.54 7.57 1.55
N PRO A 211 5.32 8.57 2.00
CA PRO A 211 5.71 8.67 3.39
C PRO A 211 4.56 9.21 4.24
N GLU A 212 4.38 8.65 5.43
CA GLU A 212 3.54 9.20 6.49
C GLU A 212 4.37 9.62 7.68
N PHE A 213 4.20 10.88 8.08
CA PHE A 213 4.75 11.45 9.31
C PHE A 213 3.57 12.03 10.07
N ASP A 214 2.92 11.15 10.84
CA ASP A 214 1.68 11.45 11.53
C ASP A 214 1.87 12.51 12.63
N SER A 215 0.98 13.50 12.65
CA SER A 215 0.92 14.55 13.64
C SER A 215 -0.48 15.21 13.63
N PRO A 216 -0.97 15.76 14.75
CA PRO A 216 -0.27 16.01 16.00
C PRO A 216 -0.32 14.85 17.02
N GLY A 217 -1.20 13.86 16.81
CA GLY A 217 -1.20 12.58 17.54
C GLY A 217 0.04 11.75 17.22
N HIS A 218 0.15 10.54 17.77
CA HIS A 218 1.15 9.54 17.37
C HIS A 218 2.61 10.04 17.32
N THR A 219 3.00 10.93 18.25
CA THR A 219 4.27 11.67 18.22
C THR A 219 5.16 11.49 19.45
N GLN A 220 4.85 10.57 20.36
CA GLN A 220 5.62 10.39 21.61
C GLN A 220 7.11 10.11 21.37
N SER A 221 7.45 9.35 20.34
CA SER A 221 8.86 9.08 20.00
C SER A 221 9.61 10.32 19.51
N TRP A 222 8.91 11.31 18.95
CA TRP A 222 9.48 12.52 18.38
C TRP A 222 10.00 13.44 19.49
N GLY A 223 9.25 13.55 20.59
CA GLY A 223 9.60 14.38 21.74
C GLY A 223 10.89 13.95 22.44
N LYS A 224 11.36 12.71 22.22
CA LYS A 224 12.65 12.26 22.76
C LYS A 224 13.83 12.97 22.10
N GLY A 225 13.72 13.30 20.81
CA GLY A 225 14.79 13.90 20.01
C GLY A 225 14.56 15.37 19.63
N GLN A 226 13.40 15.93 19.95
CA GLN A 226 13.12 17.35 19.76
C GLN A 226 12.47 17.92 21.03
N SER A 227 13.24 18.71 21.77
CA SER A 227 12.74 19.42 22.95
C SER A 227 11.64 20.42 22.56
N ASP A 228 10.72 20.64 23.50
CA ASP A 228 9.59 21.58 23.40
C ASP A 228 8.61 21.32 22.24
N LEU A 229 8.67 20.14 21.60
CA LEU A 229 7.74 19.76 20.54
C LEU A 229 6.39 19.27 21.09
N LEU A 230 6.42 18.39 22.10
CA LEU A 230 5.22 17.78 22.66
C LEU A 230 4.64 18.63 23.78
N THR A 231 3.32 18.55 23.97
CA THR A 231 2.65 19.30 25.04
C THR A 231 2.90 18.64 26.40
N PRO A 232 3.45 19.36 27.39
CA PRO A 232 3.52 18.85 28.75
C PRO A 232 2.11 18.77 29.35
N CYS A 233 1.74 17.61 29.89
CA CYS A 233 0.45 17.43 30.55
C CYS A 233 0.52 17.90 32.01
N TYR A 234 -0.64 18.26 32.56
CA TYR A 234 -0.77 18.79 33.91
C TYR A 234 -1.77 17.98 34.73
N ARG A 235 -1.47 17.80 36.02
CA ARG A 235 -2.41 17.33 37.02
C ARG A 235 -2.68 18.48 37.98
N GLY A 236 -3.82 19.16 37.80
CA GLY A 236 -4.11 20.41 38.51
C GLY A 236 -3.19 21.54 38.02
N SER A 237 -2.44 22.15 38.93
CA SER A 237 -1.51 23.25 38.62
C SER A 237 -0.06 22.80 38.36
N THR A 238 0.24 21.50 38.52
CA THR A 238 1.61 20.97 38.40
C THR A 238 1.77 20.10 37.14
N PRO A 239 2.92 20.16 36.45
CA PRO A 239 3.24 19.22 35.37
C PRO A 239 3.21 17.77 35.87
N SER A 240 2.63 16.86 35.08
CA SER A 240 2.53 15.43 35.44
C SER A 240 3.79 14.63 35.13
N GLY A 241 4.73 15.21 34.38
CA GLY A 241 5.89 14.50 33.83
C GLY A 241 5.58 13.66 32.58
N THR A 242 4.34 13.68 32.09
CA THR A 242 3.92 13.02 30.85
C THR A 242 3.70 14.05 29.75
N PHE A 243 3.79 13.59 28.50
CA PHE A 243 3.57 14.41 27.31
C PHE A 243 2.35 13.89 26.54
N GLY A 244 1.71 14.78 25.80
CA GLY A 244 0.61 14.47 24.89
C GLY A 244 0.96 14.84 23.45
N PRO A 245 -0.04 15.19 22.62
CA PRO A 245 0.18 15.56 21.23
C PRO A 245 1.15 16.73 21.05
N VAL A 246 1.67 16.89 19.84
CA VAL A 246 2.46 18.06 19.40
C VAL A 246 1.82 19.35 19.89
N ASN A 247 2.62 20.27 20.42
CA ASN A 247 2.15 21.53 20.97
C ASN A 247 1.85 22.53 19.83
N PRO A 248 0.57 22.85 19.54
CA PRO A 248 0.21 23.69 18.41
C PRO A 248 0.33 25.19 18.72
N VAL A 249 0.63 25.57 19.97
CA VAL A 249 0.64 26.99 20.38
C VAL A 249 2.02 27.63 20.27
N LEU A 250 3.06 26.82 20.03
CA LEU A 250 4.44 27.27 19.94
C LEU A 250 4.84 27.57 18.48
N PRO A 251 5.41 28.74 18.18
CA PRO A 251 5.97 29.03 16.84
C PRO A 251 7.10 28.08 16.43
N SER A 252 7.88 27.58 17.40
CA SER A 252 8.98 26.63 17.18
C SER A 252 8.48 25.32 16.56
N THR A 253 7.27 24.85 16.91
CA THR A 253 6.64 23.67 16.33
C THR A 253 6.55 23.79 14.81
N TYR A 254 6.04 24.91 14.30
CA TYR A 254 5.88 25.10 12.86
C TYR A 254 7.20 25.31 12.13
N GLN A 255 8.21 25.89 12.79
CA GLN A 255 9.56 25.98 12.25
C GLN A 255 10.23 24.60 12.13
N PHE A 256 10.04 23.74 13.14
CA PHE A 256 10.47 22.35 13.13
C PHE A 256 9.79 21.58 11.99
N MET A 257 8.46 21.62 11.92
CA MET A 257 7.67 20.93 10.90
C MET A 257 8.05 21.39 9.48
N ALA A 258 8.20 22.70 9.26
CA ALA A 258 8.62 23.23 7.96
C ALA A 258 10.00 22.70 7.52
N ARG A 259 10.95 22.59 8.45
CA ARG A 259 12.29 22.04 8.15
C ARG A 259 12.23 20.52 7.91
N LEU A 260 11.48 19.78 8.72
CA LEU A 260 11.30 18.35 8.57
C LEU A 260 10.64 18.01 7.23
N PHE A 261 9.50 18.65 6.90
CA PHE A 261 8.81 18.39 5.64
C PHE A 261 9.60 18.88 4.42
N LYS A 262 10.44 19.91 4.55
CA LYS A 262 11.39 20.28 3.48
C LYS A 262 12.39 19.16 3.19
N GLU A 263 12.89 18.48 4.22
CA GLU A 263 13.72 17.28 4.03
C GLU A 263 12.92 16.13 3.43
N VAL A 264 11.77 15.78 4.01
CA VAL A 264 10.91 14.67 3.55
C VAL A 264 10.53 14.86 2.07
N SER A 265 10.11 16.06 1.67
CA SER A 265 9.78 16.39 0.28
C SER A 265 10.95 16.27 -0.70
N SER A 266 12.19 16.41 -0.21
CA SER A 266 13.41 16.23 -0.99
C SER A 266 13.86 14.77 -1.05
N VAL A 267 13.61 14.00 0.01
CA VAL A 267 13.98 12.57 0.10
C VAL A 267 12.98 11.70 -0.66
N PHE A 268 11.69 11.97 -0.52
CA PHE A 268 10.61 11.20 -1.14
C PHE A 268 10.12 11.91 -2.41
N PRO A 269 10.31 11.29 -3.60
CA PRO A 269 9.99 11.93 -4.87
C PRO A 269 8.48 11.96 -5.17
N ASP A 270 7.66 11.18 -4.45
CA ASP A 270 6.22 11.11 -4.68
C ASP A 270 5.55 12.48 -4.51
N SER A 271 4.53 12.77 -5.32
CA SER A 271 3.84 14.06 -5.25
C SER A 271 3.01 14.22 -3.97
N TYR A 272 2.75 13.14 -3.25
CA TYR A 272 1.96 13.13 -2.03
C TYR A 272 2.80 12.94 -0.78
N ILE A 273 2.32 13.47 0.34
CA ILE A 273 2.79 13.19 1.70
C ILE A 273 1.55 12.93 2.55
N HIS A 274 1.55 11.86 3.34
CA HIS A 274 0.50 11.61 4.31
C HIS A 274 0.87 12.33 5.62
N LEU A 275 -0.05 13.14 6.14
CA LEU A 275 0.18 13.94 7.34
C LEU A 275 -0.45 13.32 8.60
N GLY A 276 -1.13 12.18 8.43
CA GLY A 276 -1.89 11.52 9.48
C GLY A 276 -3.05 12.39 9.95
N GLY A 277 -3.06 12.71 11.24
CA GLY A 277 -4.04 13.57 11.88
C GLY A 277 -5.25 12.80 12.45
N ASP A 278 -5.05 11.55 12.83
CA ASP A 278 -6.02 10.70 13.50
C ASP A 278 -5.82 10.63 15.02
N GLU A 279 -6.86 10.16 15.71
CA GLU A 279 -6.88 9.78 17.14
C GLU A 279 -6.26 10.80 18.12
N VAL A 280 -6.38 12.10 17.84
CA VAL A 280 -5.79 13.14 18.68
C VAL A 280 -6.49 13.22 20.05
N ASP A 281 -5.80 12.81 21.11
CA ASP A 281 -6.30 12.96 22.49
C ASP A 281 -6.13 14.41 23.00
N PHE A 282 -7.25 15.12 23.12
CA PHE A 282 -7.28 16.49 23.61
C PHE A 282 -7.06 16.65 25.13
N SER A 283 -7.03 15.55 25.89
CA SER A 283 -6.96 15.59 27.36
C SER A 283 -5.72 16.34 27.85
N CYS A 284 -4.57 16.10 27.23
CA CYS A 284 -3.32 16.78 27.59
C CYS A 284 -3.36 18.27 27.25
N TRP A 285 -3.83 18.64 26.05
CA TRP A 285 -4.04 20.04 25.66
C TRP A 285 -4.97 20.77 26.63
N LYS A 286 -6.06 20.12 27.03
CA LYS A 286 -7.01 20.67 28.01
C LYS A 286 -6.39 20.89 29.38
N SER A 287 -5.46 20.03 29.77
CA SER A 287 -4.76 20.14 31.06
C SER A 287 -3.73 21.30 31.09
N ASN A 288 -3.15 21.66 29.94
CA ASN A 288 -2.04 22.60 29.86
C ASN A 288 -2.50 24.08 29.94
N PRO A 289 -1.95 24.90 30.85
CA PRO A 289 -2.36 26.30 31.03
C PRO A 289 -2.05 27.21 29.83
N ASP A 290 -0.92 27.02 29.16
CA ASP A 290 -0.53 27.84 28.01
C ASP A 290 -1.44 27.55 26.81
N VAL A 291 -1.79 26.28 26.61
CA VAL A 291 -2.77 25.88 25.59
C VAL A 291 -4.14 26.48 25.88
N ARG A 292 -4.62 26.44 27.13
CA ARG A 292 -5.88 27.11 27.50
C ARG A 292 -5.84 28.62 27.28
N ALA A 293 -4.73 29.28 27.59
CA ALA A 293 -4.56 30.71 27.34
C ALA A 293 -4.61 31.04 25.84
N PHE A 294 -3.99 30.20 25.01
CA PHE A 294 -4.07 30.33 23.55
C PHE A 294 -5.50 30.10 23.02
N MET A 295 -6.19 29.08 23.52
CA MET A 295 -7.60 28.81 23.18
C MET A 295 -8.51 30.01 23.46
N GLN A 296 -8.30 30.70 24.59
CA GLN A 296 -9.02 31.94 24.92
C GLN A 296 -8.66 33.08 23.96
N LYS A 297 -7.37 33.28 23.68
CA LYS A 297 -6.88 34.33 22.77
C LYS A 297 -7.44 34.17 21.34
N MET A 298 -7.54 32.93 20.86
CA MET A 298 -8.06 32.62 19.52
C MET A 298 -9.59 32.56 19.46
N GLY A 299 -10.28 32.66 20.61
CA GLY A 299 -11.73 32.54 20.66
C GLY A 299 -12.26 31.13 20.37
N PHE A 300 -11.44 30.10 20.56
CA PHE A 300 -11.84 28.70 20.35
C PHE A 300 -12.71 28.14 21.49
N GLY A 301 -12.70 28.81 22.65
CA GLY A 301 -13.50 28.38 23.81
C GLY A 301 -13.01 27.05 24.38
N GLY A 302 -13.93 26.11 24.59
CA GLY A 302 -13.61 24.75 25.08
C GLY A 302 -13.50 23.69 23.97
N ASP A 303 -13.56 24.10 22.70
CA ASP A 303 -13.62 23.20 21.55
C ASP A 303 -12.22 22.96 20.96
N PHE A 304 -11.56 21.90 21.43
CA PHE A 304 -10.20 21.54 21.03
C PHE A 304 -10.09 21.04 19.59
N THR A 305 -11.21 20.66 18.97
CA THR A 305 -11.20 20.29 17.55
C THR A 305 -10.77 21.48 16.68
N LYS A 306 -11.12 22.72 17.07
CA LYS A 306 -10.68 23.94 16.36
C LYS A 306 -9.17 24.16 16.47
N LEU A 307 -8.57 23.74 17.58
CA LEU A 307 -7.13 23.82 17.77
C LEU A 307 -6.39 22.81 16.88
N GLU A 308 -6.93 21.60 16.77
CA GLU A 308 -6.44 20.58 15.84
C GLU A 308 -6.54 21.07 14.39
N ALA A 309 -7.68 21.61 13.96
CA ALA A 309 -7.80 22.18 12.62
C ALA A 309 -6.84 23.34 12.38
N PHE A 310 -6.63 24.22 13.35
CA PHE A 310 -5.63 25.28 13.26
C PHE A 310 -4.21 24.71 13.04
N TYR A 311 -3.88 23.61 13.71
CA TYR A 311 -2.62 22.91 13.50
C TYR A 311 -2.55 22.31 12.09
N MET A 312 -3.55 21.50 11.71
CA MET A 312 -3.56 20.78 10.42
C MET A 312 -3.57 21.74 9.23
N GLU A 313 -4.31 22.84 9.29
CA GLU A 313 -4.31 23.87 8.25
C GLU A 313 -2.90 24.44 8.03
N LYS A 314 -2.13 24.66 9.11
CA LYS A 314 -0.74 25.13 9.00
C LYS A 314 0.19 24.08 8.40
N ILE A 315 0.04 22.80 8.75
CA ILE A 315 0.88 21.72 8.20
C ILE A 315 0.56 21.49 6.71
N VAL A 316 -0.72 21.49 6.33
CA VAL A 316 -1.13 21.42 4.93
C VAL A 316 -0.57 22.61 4.14
N ASN A 317 -0.64 23.83 4.68
CA ASN A 317 -0.05 25.00 4.01
C ASN A 317 1.48 24.90 3.86
N ILE A 318 2.19 24.35 4.84
CA ILE A 318 3.64 24.09 4.77
C ILE A 318 3.97 23.14 3.61
N THR A 319 3.22 22.04 3.48
CA THR A 319 3.49 21.03 2.44
C THR A 319 3.03 21.50 1.04
N SER A 320 1.93 22.25 0.94
CA SER A 320 1.51 22.89 -0.30
C SER A 320 2.55 23.91 -0.79
N ALA A 321 3.19 24.67 0.10
CA ALA A 321 4.30 25.57 -0.25
C ALA A 321 5.52 24.81 -0.80
N LEU A 322 5.67 23.52 -0.46
CA LEU A 322 6.68 22.60 -0.98
C LEU A 322 6.22 21.88 -2.25
N LYS A 323 5.06 22.27 -2.83
CA LYS A 323 4.45 21.65 -4.02
C LYS A 323 4.14 20.16 -3.84
N LYS A 324 3.79 19.76 -2.61
CA LYS A 324 3.30 18.42 -2.30
C LYS A 324 1.81 18.48 -1.99
N THR A 325 1.08 17.46 -2.43
CA THR A 325 -0.35 17.32 -2.12
C THR A 325 -0.50 16.50 -0.86
N SER A 326 -1.27 17.01 0.10
CA SER A 326 -1.50 16.31 1.37
C SER A 326 -2.51 15.18 1.23
N ILE A 327 -2.26 14.08 1.94
CA ILE A 327 -3.26 13.08 2.30
C ILE A 327 -3.42 13.14 3.82
N VAL A 328 -4.65 13.09 4.31
CA VAL A 328 -4.97 13.11 5.75
C VAL A 328 -6.00 12.04 6.08
N TRP A 329 -5.95 11.49 7.29
CA TRP A 329 -7.02 10.63 7.80
C TRP A 329 -8.32 11.41 7.95
N GLN A 330 -9.45 10.69 7.96
CA GLN A 330 -10.78 11.30 7.93
C GLN A 330 -11.06 12.25 9.10
N ASP A 331 -10.44 12.06 10.27
CA ASP A 331 -10.64 12.83 11.49
C ASP A 331 -10.48 14.32 11.26
N VAL A 332 -9.48 14.72 10.48
CA VAL A 332 -9.22 16.11 10.11
C VAL A 332 -10.45 16.76 9.44
N PHE A 333 -11.18 16.00 8.62
CA PHE A 333 -12.38 16.47 7.94
C PHE A 333 -13.68 16.26 8.74
N ASP A 334 -13.75 15.22 9.57
CA ASP A 334 -14.85 14.98 10.51
C ASP A 334 -15.04 16.16 11.46
N TYR A 335 -13.94 16.74 11.91
CA TYR A 335 -13.96 17.87 12.82
C TYR A 335 -14.12 19.22 12.12
N HIS A 336 -13.50 19.42 10.94
CA HIS A 336 -13.53 20.71 10.23
C HIS A 336 -13.56 20.54 8.71
N GLU A 337 -14.69 20.88 8.08
CA GLU A 337 -14.87 20.74 6.61
C GLU A 337 -14.08 21.77 5.77
N ARG A 338 -13.25 22.61 6.40
CA ARG A 338 -12.45 23.66 5.74
C ARG A 338 -11.01 23.19 5.53
N ILE A 339 -10.83 22.27 4.60
CA ILE A 339 -9.53 21.79 4.13
C ILE A 339 -9.35 22.18 2.65
N PRO A 340 -8.13 22.53 2.19
CA PRO A 340 -7.86 22.79 0.77
C PRO A 340 -8.38 21.66 -0.13
N LYS A 341 -9.08 22.02 -1.21
CA LYS A 341 -9.79 21.08 -2.11
C LYS A 341 -8.88 20.08 -2.83
N ASP A 342 -7.59 20.38 -2.93
CA ASP A 342 -6.59 19.49 -3.50
C ASP A 342 -6.17 18.38 -2.54
N THR A 343 -6.46 18.50 -1.24
CA THR A 343 -6.19 17.46 -0.22
C THR A 343 -6.99 16.19 -0.52
N VAL A 344 -6.37 15.03 -0.27
CA VAL A 344 -7.04 13.72 -0.35
C VAL A 344 -7.41 13.27 1.05
N LEU A 345 -8.64 12.81 1.23
CA LEU A 345 -9.13 12.28 2.51
C LEU A 345 -9.05 10.76 2.52
N HIS A 346 -8.59 10.19 3.62
CA HIS A 346 -8.40 8.75 3.78
C HIS A 346 -9.38 8.19 4.83
N ILE A 347 -10.36 7.44 4.37
CA ILE A 347 -11.47 6.93 5.19
C ILE A 347 -11.07 5.59 5.80
N TRP A 348 -11.03 5.54 7.12
CA TRP A 348 -10.52 4.39 7.88
C TRP A 348 -11.45 3.89 8.98
N LYS A 349 -12.42 4.70 9.42
CA LYS A 349 -13.35 4.35 10.50
C LYS A 349 -14.65 3.75 9.98
N GLY A 350 -15.25 2.95 10.86
CA GLY A 350 -16.67 2.65 10.83
C GLY A 350 -17.05 1.37 10.10
N THR A 351 -18.32 1.01 10.27
CA THR A 351 -18.95 -0.16 9.66
C THR A 351 -19.22 0.07 8.17
N PRO A 352 -19.64 -0.96 7.41
CA PRO A 352 -20.11 -0.80 6.04
C PRO A 352 -21.15 0.30 5.81
N ALA A 353 -22.03 0.58 6.78
CA ALA A 353 -22.96 1.70 6.66
C ALA A 353 -22.24 3.03 6.83
N SER A 354 -21.41 3.14 7.87
CA SER A 354 -20.72 4.38 8.27
C SER A 354 -19.74 4.88 7.20
N TYR A 355 -18.85 4.01 6.67
CA TYR A 355 -17.89 4.48 5.67
C TYR A 355 -18.57 4.82 4.33
N LYS A 356 -19.75 4.28 4.02
CA LYS A 356 -20.53 4.64 2.83
C LYS A 356 -21.16 6.03 2.96
N GLU A 357 -21.67 6.34 4.14
CA GLU A 357 -22.13 7.70 4.46
C GLU A 357 -20.98 8.69 4.38
N GLU A 358 -19.81 8.31 4.90
CA GLU A 358 -18.60 9.14 4.85
C GLU A 358 -18.11 9.38 3.42
N LEU A 359 -18.09 8.34 2.58
CA LEU A 359 -17.83 8.47 1.14
C LEU A 359 -18.79 9.46 0.48
N SER A 360 -20.09 9.37 0.79
CA SER A 360 -21.10 10.30 0.26
C SER A 360 -20.84 11.73 0.71
N ARG A 361 -20.55 11.95 2.01
CA ARG A 361 -20.30 13.27 2.60
C ARG A 361 -19.08 13.94 2.00
N MET A 362 -17.94 13.25 1.98
CA MET A 362 -16.67 13.78 1.50
C MET A 362 -16.67 14.05 -0.01
N THR A 363 -17.23 13.15 -0.81
CA THR A 363 -17.33 13.35 -2.27
C THR A 363 -18.36 14.41 -2.63
N LYS A 364 -19.44 14.57 -1.85
CA LYS A 364 -20.37 15.71 -1.98
C LYS A 364 -19.69 17.05 -1.66
N ALA A 365 -18.72 17.05 -0.74
CA ALA A 365 -17.86 18.20 -0.50
C ALA A 365 -16.83 18.42 -1.63
N GLY A 366 -16.78 17.58 -2.67
CA GLY A 366 -15.87 17.72 -3.81
C GLY A 366 -14.43 17.27 -3.51
N MET A 367 -14.23 16.49 -2.45
CA MET A 367 -12.92 15.98 -2.04
C MET A 367 -12.59 14.67 -2.74
N ARG A 368 -11.33 14.45 -3.09
CA ARG A 368 -10.84 13.13 -3.51
C ARG A 368 -10.69 12.25 -2.29
N VAL A 369 -11.07 10.98 -2.41
CA VAL A 369 -11.11 10.05 -1.27
C VAL A 369 -10.44 8.72 -1.56
N LEU A 370 -9.83 8.16 -0.53
CA LEU A 370 -9.29 6.81 -0.44
C LEU A 370 -10.06 6.02 0.60
N LEU A 371 -10.31 4.74 0.33
CA LEU A 371 -10.99 3.84 1.26
C LEU A 371 -10.00 2.82 1.84
N ALA A 372 -9.91 2.76 3.16
CA ALA A 372 -9.14 1.76 3.92
C ALA A 372 -9.98 1.01 4.97
N ALA A 373 -11.07 1.61 5.46
CA ALA A 373 -11.90 1.07 6.55
C ALA A 373 -12.22 -0.44 6.49
N PRO A 374 -12.62 -1.03 5.34
CA PRO A 374 -12.95 -2.45 5.29
C PRO A 374 -11.71 -3.36 5.10
N TRP A 375 -10.50 -2.81 4.94
CA TRP A 375 -9.27 -3.53 4.60
C TRP A 375 -8.19 -3.41 5.68
N TYR A 376 -8.60 -3.37 6.94
CA TYR A 376 -7.71 -3.51 8.11
C TYR A 376 -7.36 -4.98 8.32
N ILE A 377 -6.25 -5.42 7.72
CA ILE A 377 -5.81 -6.82 7.69
C ILE A 377 -5.02 -7.21 8.95
N ASN A 378 -4.56 -6.23 9.73
CA ASN A 378 -4.06 -6.44 11.08
C ASN A 378 -5.12 -7.08 12.01
N HIS A 379 -6.41 -6.83 11.77
CA HIS A 379 -7.51 -7.51 12.45
C HIS A 379 -7.72 -8.92 11.89
N ILE A 380 -7.04 -9.90 12.47
CA ILE A 380 -7.19 -11.30 12.09
C ILE A 380 -8.48 -11.92 12.64
N ALA A 381 -9.10 -12.80 11.85
CA ALA A 381 -10.24 -13.60 12.27
C ALA A 381 -10.05 -15.05 11.81
N TYR A 382 -10.60 -16.01 12.56
CA TYR A 382 -10.58 -17.41 12.16
C TYR A 382 -11.42 -17.63 10.90
N GLY A 383 -10.88 -18.36 9.93
CA GLY A 383 -11.57 -18.76 8.70
C GLY A 383 -11.07 -18.02 7.46
N GLN A 384 -11.98 -17.81 6.50
CA GLN A 384 -11.68 -17.24 5.18
C GLN A 384 -12.02 -15.74 5.13
N ASP A 385 -11.41 -14.94 6.00
CA ASP A 385 -11.64 -13.49 6.10
C ASP A 385 -11.36 -12.73 4.79
N TRP A 386 -10.50 -13.26 3.92
CA TRP A 386 -10.24 -12.74 2.57
C TRP A 386 -11.54 -12.56 1.75
N ARG A 387 -12.57 -13.38 1.99
CA ARG A 387 -13.89 -13.25 1.34
C ARG A 387 -14.57 -11.93 1.69
N ASN A 388 -14.39 -11.45 2.91
CA ASN A 388 -14.94 -10.15 3.35
C ASN A 388 -14.24 -9.00 2.63
N TYR A 389 -12.91 -9.07 2.51
CA TYR A 389 -12.12 -8.06 1.78
C TYR A 389 -12.45 -8.03 0.28
N TYR A 390 -12.69 -9.20 -0.31
CA TYR A 390 -13.02 -9.36 -1.72
C TYR A 390 -14.39 -8.78 -2.06
N THR A 391 -15.38 -8.91 -1.18
CA THR A 391 -16.78 -8.53 -1.43
C THR A 391 -17.09 -7.04 -1.22
N VAL A 392 -16.11 -6.26 -0.74
CA VAL A 392 -16.23 -4.80 -0.63
C VAL A 392 -16.52 -4.18 -2.00
N GLN A 393 -17.49 -3.28 -2.08
CA GLN A 393 -17.78 -2.50 -3.29
C GLN A 393 -17.55 -1.01 -3.02
N PRO A 394 -16.38 -0.44 -3.38
CA PRO A 394 -16.01 0.93 -3.02
C PRO A 394 -16.94 2.02 -3.57
N LEU A 395 -17.63 1.75 -4.68
CA LEU A 395 -18.56 2.71 -5.31
C LEU A 395 -20.03 2.48 -4.93
N ASN A 396 -20.32 1.52 -4.05
CA ASN A 396 -21.67 1.23 -3.58
C ASN A 396 -22.07 2.13 -2.41
N PHE A 397 -22.19 3.43 -2.70
CA PHE A 397 -22.69 4.47 -1.79
C PHE A 397 -23.59 5.45 -2.55
N SER A 398 -24.36 6.26 -1.81
CA SER A 398 -25.24 7.27 -2.40
C SER A 398 -24.44 8.44 -2.95
N GLY A 399 -24.51 8.68 -4.26
CA GLY A 399 -23.85 9.81 -4.90
C GLY A 399 -24.00 9.79 -6.43
N THR A 400 -23.72 10.93 -7.07
CA THR A 400 -23.68 11.04 -8.53
C THR A 400 -22.46 10.35 -9.13
N GLU A 401 -22.44 10.13 -10.44
CA GLU A 401 -21.28 9.53 -11.11
C GLU A 401 -20.03 10.41 -11.00
N GLU A 402 -20.19 11.75 -10.95
CA GLU A 402 -19.10 12.69 -10.71
C GLU A 402 -18.54 12.55 -9.30
N GLN A 403 -19.40 12.35 -8.30
CA GLN A 403 -18.97 12.09 -6.91
C GLN A 403 -18.22 10.77 -6.81
N LYS A 404 -18.70 9.71 -7.48
CA LYS A 404 -18.01 8.41 -7.53
C LYS A 404 -16.63 8.48 -8.17
N LYS A 405 -16.42 9.35 -9.18
CA LYS A 405 -15.10 9.59 -9.78
C LYS A 405 -14.08 10.21 -8.83
N LEU A 406 -14.52 10.81 -7.73
CA LEU A 406 -13.64 11.33 -6.68
C LEU A 406 -13.07 10.22 -5.77
N VAL A 407 -13.64 9.00 -5.82
CA VAL A 407 -13.04 7.81 -5.21
C VAL A 407 -11.89 7.34 -6.10
N ILE A 408 -10.66 7.71 -5.73
CA ILE A 408 -9.47 7.44 -6.57
C ILE A 408 -8.85 6.06 -6.32
N GLY A 409 -9.35 5.34 -5.29
CA GLY A 409 -8.98 3.97 -4.98
C GLY A 409 -9.01 3.69 -3.49
N GLY A 410 -8.06 2.89 -3.02
CA GLY A 410 -8.01 2.50 -1.62
C GLY A 410 -6.77 1.74 -1.25
N GLU A 411 -6.75 1.28 0.00
CA GLU A 411 -5.54 0.80 0.65
C GLU A 411 -5.84 -0.34 1.62
N VAL A 412 -4.93 -1.30 1.66
CA VAL A 412 -4.89 -2.36 2.66
C VAL A 412 -4.00 -1.92 3.81
N CYS A 413 -4.53 -1.90 5.03
CA CYS A 413 -3.77 -1.49 6.21
C CYS A 413 -3.22 -2.69 6.99
N MET A 414 -1.89 -2.72 7.19
CA MET A 414 -1.21 -3.66 8.07
C MET A 414 -0.50 -2.89 9.19
N TRP A 415 -1.27 -2.49 10.20
CA TRP A 415 -0.75 -1.91 11.43
C TRP A 415 0.12 -2.89 12.23
N GLY A 416 1.07 -2.33 12.97
CA GLY A 416 2.25 -3.03 13.46
C GLY A 416 2.17 -3.50 14.90
N GLU A 417 1.08 -3.30 15.65
CA GLU A 417 1.01 -3.61 17.09
C GLU A 417 1.33 -5.08 17.40
N TYR A 418 0.99 -5.97 16.47
CA TYR A 418 1.21 -7.42 16.59
C TYR A 418 1.92 -8.01 15.36
N VAL A 419 2.60 -7.17 14.59
CA VAL A 419 3.21 -7.55 13.31
C VAL A 419 4.65 -7.09 13.24
N ASP A 420 5.54 -8.05 13.00
CA ASP A 420 6.96 -7.81 12.72
C ASP A 420 7.42 -8.74 11.57
N ALA A 421 8.73 -8.84 11.35
CA ALA A 421 9.28 -9.68 10.29
C ALA A 421 8.92 -11.18 10.41
N THR A 422 8.54 -11.67 11.58
CA THR A 422 8.24 -13.10 11.81
C THR A 422 6.90 -13.52 11.20
N ASN A 423 5.93 -12.61 11.15
CA ASN A 423 4.56 -12.93 10.76
C ASN A 423 3.98 -12.00 9.66
N LEU A 424 4.68 -10.93 9.28
CA LEU A 424 4.20 -9.95 8.29
C LEU A 424 3.75 -10.60 6.98
N THR A 425 4.61 -11.39 6.35
CA THR A 425 4.34 -11.97 5.03
C THR A 425 3.14 -12.92 5.02
N PRO A 426 3.07 -13.95 5.88
CA PRO A 426 1.91 -14.85 5.89
C PRO A 426 0.63 -14.13 6.30
N ARG A 427 0.71 -13.15 7.21
CA ARG A 427 -0.45 -12.35 7.59
C ARG A 427 -0.93 -11.46 6.44
N LEU A 428 -0.05 -10.87 5.65
CA LEU A 428 -0.44 -9.97 4.56
C LEU A 428 -0.96 -10.73 3.33
N TRP A 429 -0.35 -11.86 2.97
CA TRP A 429 -0.61 -12.57 1.72
C TRP A 429 -1.18 -13.97 1.98
N PRO A 430 -2.25 -14.39 1.29
CA PRO A 430 -2.89 -13.75 0.13
C PRO A 430 -4.05 -12.81 0.48
N ARG A 431 -4.29 -12.48 1.76
CA ARG A 431 -5.44 -11.66 2.17
C ARG A 431 -5.48 -10.28 1.47
N ALA A 432 -4.33 -9.62 1.34
CA ALA A 432 -4.22 -8.36 0.59
C ALA A 432 -4.50 -8.52 -0.91
N SER A 433 -4.25 -9.70 -1.49
CA SER A 433 -4.54 -9.97 -2.90
C SER A 433 -6.05 -9.89 -3.20
N ALA A 434 -6.92 -10.19 -2.22
CA ALA A 434 -8.37 -10.00 -2.33
C ALA A 434 -8.75 -8.54 -2.65
N ALA A 435 -8.19 -7.60 -1.90
CA ALA A 435 -8.38 -6.16 -2.15
C ALA A 435 -7.71 -5.72 -3.46
N ALA A 436 -6.59 -6.34 -3.83
CA ALA A 436 -5.88 -6.04 -5.08
C ALA A 436 -6.76 -6.28 -6.31
N GLU A 437 -7.49 -7.41 -6.35
CA GLU A 437 -8.44 -7.70 -7.43
C GLU A 437 -9.62 -6.72 -7.40
N ARG A 438 -10.17 -6.41 -6.22
CA ARG A 438 -11.25 -5.43 -6.11
C ARG A 438 -10.87 -4.03 -6.63
N LEU A 439 -9.61 -3.64 -6.44
CA LEU A 439 -9.08 -2.35 -6.85
C LEU A 439 -8.59 -2.30 -8.31
N TRP A 440 -8.34 -3.46 -8.92
CA TRP A 440 -7.87 -3.57 -10.31
C TRP A 440 -9.01 -3.90 -11.28
N SER A 441 -9.75 -4.97 -11.01
CA SER A 441 -10.62 -5.65 -11.98
C SER A 441 -12.01 -5.05 -12.06
N ASP A 442 -12.75 -5.41 -13.12
CA ASP A 442 -14.17 -5.08 -13.24
C ASP A 442 -14.97 -5.78 -12.14
N GLU A 443 -15.72 -5.01 -11.37
CA GLU A 443 -16.56 -5.52 -10.28
C GLU A 443 -17.65 -6.47 -10.78
N LYS A 444 -18.16 -6.26 -11.99
CA LYS A 444 -19.22 -7.11 -12.56
C LYS A 444 -18.73 -8.54 -12.80
N GLN A 445 -17.45 -8.70 -13.13
CA GLN A 445 -16.82 -9.99 -13.41
C GLN A 445 -16.22 -10.65 -12.16
N THR A 446 -16.08 -9.90 -11.06
CA THR A 446 -15.33 -10.33 -9.86
C THR A 446 -16.19 -10.26 -8.60
N SER A 447 -17.46 -10.64 -8.70
CA SER A 447 -18.40 -10.62 -7.56
C SER A 447 -18.53 -11.97 -6.83
N SER A 448 -18.22 -13.08 -7.49
CA SER A 448 -18.29 -14.43 -6.93
C SER A 448 -17.01 -14.81 -6.19
N VAL A 449 -17.12 -15.09 -4.89
CA VAL A 449 -16.01 -15.62 -4.09
C VAL A 449 -15.66 -17.07 -4.46
N ASP A 450 -16.62 -17.83 -4.99
CA ASP A 450 -16.40 -19.24 -5.34
C ASP A 450 -15.66 -19.37 -6.67
N GLU A 451 -15.90 -18.45 -7.61
CA GLU A 451 -15.10 -18.33 -8.85
C GLU A 451 -13.71 -17.70 -8.58
N ALA A 452 -13.59 -16.89 -7.52
CA ALA A 452 -12.31 -16.30 -7.12
C ALA A 452 -11.39 -17.29 -6.40
N PHE A 453 -11.95 -18.19 -5.59
CA PHE A 453 -11.17 -19.12 -4.78
C PHE A 453 -10.13 -19.94 -5.56
N PRO A 454 -10.44 -20.64 -6.68
CA PRO A 454 -9.45 -21.41 -7.41
C PRO A 454 -8.32 -20.54 -7.99
N ARG A 455 -8.63 -19.33 -8.48
CA ARG A 455 -7.65 -18.35 -8.97
C ARG A 455 -6.73 -17.88 -7.86
N LEU A 456 -7.29 -17.49 -6.72
CA LEU A 456 -6.51 -17.02 -5.58
C LEU A 456 -5.62 -18.12 -5.00
N GLN A 457 -6.11 -19.36 -4.98
CA GLN A 457 -5.34 -20.52 -4.54
C GLN A 457 -4.14 -20.79 -5.46
N ASP A 458 -4.34 -20.76 -6.77
CA ASP A 458 -3.24 -20.88 -7.74
C ASP A 458 -2.23 -19.73 -7.61
N PHE A 459 -2.73 -18.50 -7.53
CA PHE A 459 -1.90 -17.31 -7.35
C PHE A 459 -1.09 -17.37 -6.04
N ARG A 460 -1.70 -17.81 -4.93
CA ARG A 460 -1.00 -18.06 -3.66
C ARG A 460 0.14 -19.06 -3.85
N CYS A 461 -0.07 -20.15 -4.58
CA CYS A 461 1.00 -21.12 -4.87
C CYS A 461 2.11 -20.51 -5.74
N LYS A 462 1.78 -19.63 -6.70
CA LYS A 462 2.79 -18.87 -7.46
C LYS A 462 3.57 -17.91 -6.55
N LEU A 463 2.93 -17.23 -5.60
CA LEU A 463 3.62 -16.41 -4.60
C LEU A 463 4.63 -17.22 -3.78
N VAL A 464 4.22 -18.40 -3.28
CA VAL A 464 5.11 -19.31 -2.55
C VAL A 464 6.30 -19.75 -3.40
N ARG A 465 6.07 -20.14 -4.67
CA ARG A 465 7.14 -20.49 -5.63
C ARG A 465 8.12 -19.32 -5.86
N ARG A 466 7.65 -18.08 -5.75
CA ARG A 466 8.47 -16.85 -5.87
C ARG A 466 9.13 -16.42 -4.56
N GLY A 467 9.08 -17.25 -3.51
CA GLY A 467 9.71 -16.98 -2.21
C GLY A 467 8.91 -16.04 -1.29
N ILE A 468 7.64 -15.79 -1.61
CA ILE A 468 6.70 -15.07 -0.74
C ILE A 468 5.96 -16.09 0.12
N ARG A 469 6.18 -16.05 1.44
CA ARG A 469 5.57 -16.96 2.42
C ARG A 469 4.09 -16.64 2.66
N ALA A 470 3.27 -16.77 1.63
CA ALA A 470 1.83 -16.55 1.70
C ALA A 470 1.12 -17.72 2.41
N GLU A 471 0.20 -17.43 3.32
CA GLU A 471 -0.55 -18.45 4.06
C GLU A 471 -1.58 -19.18 3.17
N PRO A 472 -2.06 -20.38 3.55
CA PRO A 472 -3.13 -21.07 2.81
C PRO A 472 -4.49 -20.38 2.96
N LEU A 473 -5.36 -20.53 1.95
CA LEU A 473 -6.77 -20.08 2.03
C LEU A 473 -7.67 -21.11 2.74
N HIS A 474 -7.36 -22.40 2.58
CA HIS A 474 -8.09 -23.53 3.14
C HIS A 474 -7.20 -24.80 3.09
N VAL A 475 -7.75 -25.96 3.45
CA VAL A 475 -7.06 -27.25 3.26
C VAL A 475 -6.73 -27.49 1.79
N GLY A 476 -5.52 -27.94 1.51
CA GLY A 476 -5.00 -28.15 0.16
C GLY A 476 -3.48 -28.31 0.15
N HIS A 477 -2.87 -28.23 -1.03
CA HIS A 477 -1.42 -28.25 -1.24
C HIS A 477 -1.04 -27.44 -2.48
N CYS A 478 0.23 -27.08 -2.61
CA CYS A 478 0.81 -26.57 -3.86
C CYS A 478 1.68 -27.62 -4.53
N LYS A 479 1.65 -27.72 -5.87
CA LYS A 479 2.41 -28.73 -6.65
C LYS A 479 3.92 -28.73 -6.35
N HIS A 480 4.50 -27.60 -5.92
CA HIS A 480 5.94 -27.45 -5.68
C HIS A 480 6.33 -27.25 -4.20
N GLU A 481 5.41 -27.49 -3.25
CA GLU A 481 5.71 -27.32 -1.81
C GLU A 481 6.86 -28.22 -1.32
N TYR A 482 7.04 -29.41 -1.91
CA TYR A 482 8.08 -30.38 -1.51
C TYR A 482 9.52 -29.97 -1.90
N GLN A 483 9.68 -28.92 -2.72
CA GLN A 483 11.01 -28.47 -3.17
C GLN A 483 11.72 -27.58 -2.14
N GLY A 484 11.06 -27.26 -1.01
CA GLY A 484 11.55 -26.35 0.03
C GLY A 484 11.21 -24.89 -0.28
N VAL A 485 10.86 -24.11 0.77
CA VAL A 485 10.54 -22.67 0.70
C VAL A 485 11.68 -21.82 1.23
#